data_AF-A0A7Y5QYW3-F1
#
_entry.id   AF-A0A7Y5QYW3-F1
#
_cell.length_a   1.000
_cell.length_b   1.000
_cell.length_c   1.000
_cell.angle_alpha   90.00
_cell.angle_beta   90.00
_cell.angle_gamma   90.00
#
_symmetry.space_group_name_H-M   'P 1'
#
loop_
_entity.id
_entity.type
_entity.pdbx_description
1 polymer ?
#
loop_
_entity_poly.entity_id
_entity_poly.type
_entity_poly.pdbx_seq_one_letter_code
_entity_poly.pdbx_strand_id
1 'polypeptide(L)'
;DLAGVIAAAAAGAIAGDNAGYWLGRKGGIALVRRYGARVGLDEAKLARVHGFFDRHGAKTVFIGRFVALLRSWAAALAGVACMPYRTFTLYNALGGVAWAALFGSLGYAFGRNLPLLERYAGRVSLALALLAALVTLLVLAARWFRDHREAIAARTSAGWQRVATDPRLAKLRQRHAWLWTFIAGRFARGEYLGLHLTVGLLTSLAALWLFGGITEDVMHHDPLTLFDLRTAGWFHSHATPLGYHIASTLSLVGSPVAMAALAVAIALLLARRRWWIILAGWAAAFAGAGVLDWALKIVIRRARPTGAEAFLHGESFSFPSGHAMGSLVGFGMLAYVVLAYWPATRRHVRTVVVAAAVLILAIGLSRLYLGVHYFSDVVGGYAAGLVWLAACVSGVEVALRQRSLSPWQVEAEIVASANRTR
;
A
#
# COMPACT_ATOMS: atom_id res chain seq x y z
N ASP A 1 27.89 -11.79 32.38
CA ASP A 1 26.94 -12.80 32.89
C ASP A 1 25.51 -12.28 32.70
N LEU A 2 24.70 -12.95 31.87
CA LEU A 2 23.33 -12.52 31.52
C LEU A 2 22.37 -12.61 32.71
N ALA A 3 22.52 -13.65 33.53
CA ALA A 3 21.63 -13.89 34.67
C ALA A 3 21.78 -12.78 35.71
N GLY A 4 23.01 -12.35 36.00
CA GLY A 4 23.29 -11.23 36.92
C GLY A 4 22.68 -9.90 36.45
N VAL A 5 22.73 -9.61 35.14
CA VAL A 5 22.14 -8.37 34.58
C VAL A 5 20.62 -8.39 34.68
N ILE A 6 19.98 -9.51 34.34
CA ILE A 6 18.52 -9.67 34.46
C ILE A 6 18.09 -9.54 35.92
N ALA A 7 18.81 -10.18 36.85
CA ALA A 7 18.52 -10.12 38.28
C ALA A 7 18.64 -8.69 38.84
N ALA A 8 19.72 -7.97 38.50
CA ALA A 8 19.93 -6.59 38.92
C ALA A 8 18.86 -5.65 38.34
N ALA A 9 18.52 -5.80 37.05
CA ALA A 9 17.48 -5.00 36.40
C ALA A 9 16.09 -5.25 36.99
N ALA A 10 15.74 -6.52 37.25
CA ALA A 10 14.49 -6.87 37.91
C ALA A 10 14.43 -6.30 39.33
N ALA A 11 15.50 -6.43 40.12
CA ALA A 11 15.58 -5.92 41.48
C ALA A 11 15.43 -4.39 41.52
N GLY A 12 16.16 -3.66 40.66
CA GLY A 12 16.07 -2.20 40.55
C GLY A 12 14.68 -1.73 40.13
N ALA A 13 14.07 -2.38 39.13
CA ALA A 13 12.72 -2.04 38.68
C ALA A 13 11.67 -2.30 39.78
N ILE A 14 11.77 -3.42 40.50
CA ILE A 14 10.84 -3.75 41.60
C ILE A 14 11.00 -2.76 42.75
N ALA A 15 12.24 -2.43 43.13
CA ALA A 15 12.50 -1.46 44.20
C ALA A 15 11.99 -0.05 43.84
N GLY A 16 12.27 0.41 42.61
CA GLY A 16 11.83 1.71 42.12
C GLY A 16 10.31 1.84 42.08
N ASP A 17 9.60 0.81 41.58
CA ASP A 17 8.14 0.83 41.52
C ASP A 17 7.50 0.72 42.91
N ASN A 18 8.14 0.05 43.87
CA ASN A 18 7.68 0.09 45.27
C ASN A 18 7.83 1.49 45.88
N ALA A 19 8.93 2.19 45.62
CA ALA A 19 9.08 3.60 46.03
C ALA A 19 8.02 4.49 45.35
N GLY A 20 7.80 4.32 44.05
CA GLY A 20 6.77 5.04 43.29
C GLY A 20 5.35 4.79 43.82
N TYR A 21 5.02 3.55 44.19
CA TYR A 21 3.75 3.20 44.81
C TYR A 21 3.56 3.91 46.15
N TRP A 22 4.58 3.93 47.01
CA TRP A 22 4.48 4.61 48.31
C TRP A 22 4.43 6.13 48.16
N LEU A 23 5.14 6.70 47.18
CA LEU A 23 5.03 8.12 46.82
C LEU A 23 3.62 8.45 46.32
N GLY A 24 3.03 7.60 45.47
CA GLY A 24 1.64 7.76 45.03
C GLY A 24 0.64 7.63 46.17
N ARG A 25 0.85 6.66 47.08
CA ARG A 25 -0.07 6.35 48.19
C ARG A 25 -0.02 7.38 49.32
N LYS A 26 1.16 7.91 49.66
CA LYS A 26 1.35 8.92 50.72
C LYS A 26 1.28 10.35 50.17
N GLY A 27 1.84 10.58 48.98
CA GLY A 27 1.99 11.91 48.39
C GLY A 27 0.92 12.27 47.36
N GLY A 28 0.31 11.30 46.67
CA GLY A 28 -0.58 11.56 45.53
C GLY A 28 -1.82 12.40 45.88
N ILE A 29 -2.49 12.09 47.00
CA ILE A 29 -3.69 12.85 47.44
C ILE A 29 -3.30 14.25 47.95
N ALA A 30 -2.18 14.37 48.67
CA ALA A 30 -1.68 15.65 49.19
C ALA A 30 -1.17 16.58 48.07
N LEU A 31 -0.52 16.03 47.04
CA LEU A 31 0.01 16.77 45.91
C LEU A 31 -1.09 17.24 44.96
N VAL A 32 -2.12 16.42 44.71
CA VAL A 32 -3.26 16.83 43.89
C VAL A 32 -4.10 17.89 44.60
N ARG A 33 -4.31 17.79 45.92
CA ARG A 33 -4.99 18.86 46.68
C ARG A 33 -4.22 20.18 46.70
N ARG A 34 -2.89 20.16 46.62
CA ARG A 34 -2.04 21.37 46.71
C ARG A 34 -1.68 21.98 45.35
N TYR A 35 -1.58 21.18 44.29
CA TYR A 35 -1.10 21.62 42.96
C TYR A 35 -1.97 21.12 41.79
N GLY A 36 -3.04 20.36 42.02
CA GLY A 36 -3.89 19.74 40.98
C GLY A 36 -4.48 20.73 39.97
N ALA A 37 -4.85 21.93 40.44
CA ALA A 37 -5.37 23.01 39.60
C ALA A 37 -4.35 23.55 38.57
N ARG A 38 -3.03 23.47 38.85
CA ARG A 38 -1.98 23.93 37.92
C ARG A 38 -1.54 22.87 36.91
N VAL A 39 -1.79 21.59 37.19
CA VAL A 39 -1.36 20.45 36.34
C VAL A 39 -2.56 19.84 35.59
N GLY A 40 -3.76 20.37 35.77
CA GLY A 40 -4.98 19.88 35.11
C GLY A 40 -5.45 18.50 35.61
N LEU A 41 -5.06 18.13 36.83
CA LEU A 41 -5.51 16.93 37.54
C LEU A 41 -6.74 17.29 38.38
N ASP A 42 -7.92 17.14 37.77
CA ASP A 42 -9.23 17.38 38.39
C ASP A 42 -9.72 16.14 39.17
N GLU A 43 -10.58 16.35 40.17
CA GLU A 43 -11.20 15.30 41.00
C GLU A 43 -11.91 14.25 40.11
N ALA A 44 -12.52 14.69 39.01
CA ALA A 44 -13.18 13.83 38.03
C ALA A 44 -12.20 12.89 37.26
N LYS A 45 -10.95 13.32 37.05
CA LYS A 45 -9.91 12.47 36.43
C LYS A 45 -9.36 11.46 37.43
N LEU A 46 -9.21 11.85 38.69
CA LEU A 46 -8.85 10.93 39.78
C LEU A 46 -9.88 9.82 39.95
N ALA A 47 -11.16 10.16 39.99
CA ALA A 47 -12.26 9.18 40.07
C ALA A 47 -12.25 8.19 38.88
N ARG A 48 -11.87 8.67 37.69
CA ARG A 48 -11.72 7.82 36.49
C ARG A 48 -10.54 6.87 36.61
N VAL A 49 -9.41 7.31 37.17
CA VAL A 49 -8.24 6.47 37.45
C VAL A 49 -8.58 5.41 38.49
N HIS A 50 -9.30 5.78 39.56
CA HIS A 50 -9.82 4.83 40.56
C HIS A 50 -10.71 3.76 39.92
N GLY A 51 -11.77 4.17 39.22
CA GLY A 51 -12.69 3.22 38.58
C GLY A 51 -12.03 2.35 37.49
N PHE A 52 -10.94 2.81 36.87
CA PHE A 52 -10.15 2.00 35.95
C PHE A 52 -9.29 0.96 36.67
N PHE A 53 -8.60 1.34 37.75
CA PHE A 53 -7.79 0.42 38.55
C PHE A 53 -8.64 -0.60 39.33
N ASP A 54 -9.86 -0.24 39.72
CA ASP A 54 -10.80 -1.20 40.33
C ASP A 54 -11.19 -2.32 39.37
N ARG A 55 -11.30 -2.02 38.06
CA ARG A 55 -11.68 -3.00 37.03
C ARG A 55 -10.50 -3.76 36.45
N HIS A 56 -9.32 -3.13 36.33
CA HIS A 56 -8.18 -3.68 35.57
C HIS A 56 -6.82 -3.65 36.30
N GLY A 57 -6.76 -3.13 37.53
CA GLY A 57 -5.53 -2.65 38.17
C GLY A 57 -4.37 -3.65 38.18
N ALA A 58 -4.63 -4.92 38.52
CA ALA A 58 -3.62 -5.97 38.51
C ALA A 58 -2.98 -6.18 37.12
N LYS A 59 -3.81 -6.28 36.07
CA LYS A 59 -3.35 -6.45 34.69
C LYS A 59 -2.66 -5.19 34.17
N THR A 60 -3.14 -4.01 34.57
CA THR A 60 -2.56 -2.72 34.20
C THR A 60 -1.14 -2.55 34.71
N VAL A 61 -0.85 -2.94 35.95
CA VAL A 61 0.52 -2.84 36.51
C VAL A 61 1.49 -3.73 35.73
N PHE A 62 1.06 -4.95 35.38
CA PHE A 62 1.88 -5.88 34.60
C PHE A 62 2.08 -5.41 33.16
N ILE A 63 1.00 -5.13 32.42
CA ILE A 63 1.05 -4.71 31.01
C ILE A 63 1.72 -3.35 30.88
N GLY A 64 1.50 -2.47 31.86
CA GLY A 64 2.07 -1.13 31.87
C GLY A 64 3.58 -1.10 31.78
N ARG A 65 4.27 -2.15 32.25
CA ARG A 65 5.74 -2.28 32.09
C ARG A 65 6.20 -2.40 30.65
N PHE A 66 5.35 -2.86 29.74
CA PHE A 66 5.66 -2.98 28.30
C PHE A 66 5.26 -1.75 27.49
N VAL A 67 4.65 -0.73 28.11
CA VAL A 67 4.18 0.49 27.45
C VAL A 67 4.95 1.69 28.00
N ALA A 68 5.73 2.37 27.15
CA ALA A 68 6.72 3.37 27.57
C ALA A 68 6.17 4.46 28.52
N LEU A 69 5.02 5.04 28.20
CA LEU A 69 4.40 6.08 29.03
C LEU A 69 3.80 5.47 30.31
N LEU A 70 3.11 4.33 30.20
CA LEU A 70 2.45 3.69 31.34
C LEU A 70 3.47 3.20 32.37
N ARG A 71 4.62 2.68 31.93
CA ARG A 71 5.69 2.15 32.78
C ARG A 71 6.18 3.15 33.83
N SER A 72 6.30 4.42 33.47
CA SER A 72 6.85 5.45 34.37
C SER A 72 5.85 5.92 35.42
N TRP A 73 4.55 5.76 35.17
CA TRP A 73 3.48 6.29 36.01
C TRP A 73 2.63 5.21 36.68
N ALA A 74 2.66 3.97 36.21
CA ALA A 74 1.79 2.89 36.67
C ALA A 74 1.89 2.63 38.18
N ALA A 75 3.10 2.64 38.74
CA ALA A 75 3.31 2.46 40.17
C ALA A 75 2.71 3.60 41.01
N ALA A 76 2.96 4.84 40.61
CA ALA A 76 2.41 6.02 41.29
C ALA A 76 0.88 6.05 41.20
N LEU A 77 0.32 5.76 40.02
CA LEU A 77 -1.13 5.70 39.81
C LEU A 77 -1.79 4.56 40.60
N ALA A 78 -1.14 3.39 40.71
CA ALA A 78 -1.62 2.30 41.56
C ALA A 78 -1.63 2.69 43.05
N GLY A 79 -0.64 3.48 43.48
CA GLY A 79 -0.57 4.05 44.84
C GLY A 79 -1.68 5.07 45.10
N VAL A 80 -1.90 6.00 44.15
CA VAL A 80 -3.00 6.99 44.19
C VAL A 80 -4.37 6.30 44.22
N ALA A 81 -4.50 5.19 43.50
CA ALA A 81 -5.70 4.36 43.47
C ALA A 81 -5.89 3.46 44.70
N CYS A 82 -5.02 3.59 45.72
CA CYS A 82 -5.10 2.80 46.95
C CYS A 82 -5.15 1.28 46.71
N MET A 83 -4.56 0.80 45.61
CA MET A 83 -4.51 -0.62 45.26
C MET A 83 -3.85 -1.42 46.41
N PRO A 84 -4.35 -2.62 46.79
CA PRO A 84 -3.74 -3.42 47.84
C PRO A 84 -2.27 -3.73 47.55
N TYR A 85 -1.39 -3.45 48.54
CA TYR A 85 0.07 -3.55 48.36
C TYR A 85 0.51 -4.96 47.93
N ARG A 86 -0.11 -6.02 48.46
CA ARG A 86 0.20 -7.41 48.11
C ARG A 86 -0.07 -7.71 46.64
N THR A 87 -1.21 -7.25 46.12
CA THR A 87 -1.57 -7.41 44.71
C THR A 87 -0.63 -6.57 43.83
N PHE A 88 -0.36 -5.33 44.24
CA PHE A 88 0.57 -4.46 43.52
C PHE A 88 1.97 -5.10 43.42
N THR A 89 2.58 -5.48 44.55
CA THR A 89 3.97 -5.98 44.57
C THR A 89 4.11 -7.30 43.82
N LEU A 90 3.08 -8.16 43.79
CA LEU A 90 3.10 -9.41 43.02
C LEU A 90 3.13 -9.15 41.51
N TYR A 91 2.17 -8.37 41.00
CA TYR A 91 2.08 -8.05 39.56
C TYR A 91 3.23 -7.15 39.10
N ASN A 92 3.70 -6.28 39.98
CA ASN A 92 4.96 -5.56 39.83
C ASN A 92 6.08 -6.58 39.64
N ALA A 93 6.41 -7.41 40.65
CA ALA A 93 7.49 -8.40 40.57
C ALA A 93 7.44 -9.27 39.31
N LEU A 94 6.28 -9.86 38.99
CA LEU A 94 6.09 -10.66 37.79
C LEU A 94 6.38 -9.87 36.50
N GLY A 95 5.84 -8.65 36.38
CA GLY A 95 6.09 -7.80 35.22
C GLY A 95 7.55 -7.38 35.09
N GLY A 96 8.29 -7.30 36.20
CA GLY A 96 9.69 -6.85 36.22
C GLY A 96 10.65 -7.93 35.84
N VAL A 97 10.43 -9.11 36.39
CA VAL A 97 11.17 -10.31 35.99
C VAL A 97 10.88 -10.61 34.52
N ALA A 98 9.60 -10.57 34.09
CA ALA A 98 9.25 -10.80 32.69
C ALA A 98 9.86 -9.74 31.74
N TRP A 99 9.80 -8.46 32.12
CA TRP A 99 10.40 -7.37 31.34
C TRP A 99 11.92 -7.48 31.28
N ALA A 100 12.59 -7.68 32.43
CA ALA A 100 14.04 -7.81 32.51
C ALA A 100 14.54 -9.05 31.77
N ALA A 101 13.81 -10.17 31.87
CA ALA A 101 14.12 -11.38 31.12
C ALA A 101 13.93 -11.15 29.62
N LEU A 102 12.81 -10.54 29.18
CA LEU A 102 12.57 -10.29 27.76
C LEU A 102 13.60 -9.34 27.16
N PHE A 103 13.73 -8.12 27.71
CA PHE A 103 14.63 -7.12 27.16
C PHE A 103 16.10 -7.43 27.43
N GLY A 104 16.42 -8.10 28.54
CA GLY A 104 17.77 -8.60 28.81
C GLY A 104 18.18 -9.71 27.83
N SER A 105 17.29 -10.66 27.56
CA SER A 105 17.55 -11.73 26.58
C SER A 105 17.62 -11.19 25.15
N LEU A 106 16.71 -10.29 24.77
CA LEU A 106 16.78 -9.60 23.48
C LEU A 106 18.07 -8.78 23.38
N GLY A 107 18.40 -7.99 24.41
CA GLY A 107 19.63 -7.21 24.47
C GLY A 107 20.89 -8.06 24.39
N TYR A 108 20.89 -9.26 24.97
CA TYR A 108 22.00 -10.21 24.85
C TYR A 108 22.08 -10.87 23.48
N ALA A 109 20.94 -11.30 22.92
CA ALA A 109 20.86 -11.90 21.59
C ALA A 109 21.23 -10.91 20.48
N PHE A 110 20.75 -9.67 20.57
CA PHE A 110 21.15 -8.57 19.68
C PHE A 110 22.55 -8.06 19.99
N GLY A 111 22.94 -8.04 21.26
CA GLY A 111 24.26 -7.68 21.77
C GLY A 111 25.39 -8.51 21.18
N ARG A 112 25.19 -9.82 21.13
CA ARG A 112 26.10 -10.79 20.52
C ARG A 112 26.25 -10.59 19.00
N ASN A 113 25.34 -9.85 18.39
CA ASN A 113 25.31 -9.51 16.98
C ASN A 113 25.46 -7.98 16.75
N LEU A 114 26.01 -7.21 17.71
CA LEU A 114 26.16 -5.75 17.59
C LEU A 114 26.84 -5.28 16.30
N PRO A 115 27.92 -5.94 15.81
CA PRO A 115 28.55 -5.57 14.54
C PRO A 115 27.65 -5.80 13.32
N LEU A 116 26.71 -6.75 13.38
CA LEU A 116 25.66 -6.94 12.39
C LEU A 116 24.56 -5.88 12.53
N LEU A 117 24.24 -5.46 13.75
CA LEU A 117 23.20 -4.44 13.97
C LEU A 117 23.67 -3.05 13.55
N GLU A 118 24.90 -2.62 13.87
CA GLU A 118 25.44 -1.33 13.43
C GLU A 118 25.60 -1.24 11.91
N ARG A 119 25.98 -2.36 11.27
CA ARG A 119 26.15 -2.43 9.80
C ARG A 119 24.81 -2.41 9.03
N TYR A 120 23.71 -2.77 9.68
CA TYR A 120 22.36 -2.82 9.09
C TYR A 120 21.44 -1.71 9.59
N ALA A 121 21.69 -1.13 10.76
CA ALA A 121 20.87 -0.08 11.35
C ALA A 121 20.73 1.11 10.41
N GLY A 122 21.82 1.53 9.75
CA GLY A 122 21.79 2.59 8.73
C GLY A 122 21.00 2.23 7.47
N ARG A 123 20.98 0.95 7.07
CA ARG A 123 20.35 0.49 5.81
C ARG A 123 18.89 0.08 5.98
N VAL A 124 18.54 -0.54 7.09
CA VAL A 124 17.15 -0.83 7.49
C VAL A 124 16.43 0.46 7.82
N SER A 125 17.09 1.40 8.52
CA SER A 125 16.52 2.73 8.74
C SER A 125 16.36 3.48 7.43
N LEU A 126 17.31 3.39 6.49
CA LEU A 126 17.16 3.99 5.16
C LEU A 126 16.02 3.35 4.35
N ALA A 127 15.90 2.01 4.32
CA ALA A 127 14.81 1.34 3.61
C ALA A 127 13.44 1.66 4.21
N LEU A 128 13.34 1.68 5.55
CA LEU A 128 12.13 2.13 6.25
C LEU A 128 11.88 3.62 6.03
N ALA A 129 12.92 4.45 5.94
CA ALA A 129 12.81 5.88 5.66
C ALA A 129 12.36 6.13 4.21
N LEU A 130 12.86 5.36 3.23
CA LEU A 130 12.44 5.43 1.83
C LEU A 130 11.01 4.93 1.66
N LEU A 131 10.64 3.84 2.32
CA LEU A 131 9.26 3.37 2.35
C LEU A 131 8.34 4.40 3.02
N ALA A 132 8.75 4.97 4.16
CA ALA A 132 8.00 6.03 4.83
C ALA A 132 7.93 7.31 4.00
N ALA A 133 9.00 7.69 3.29
CA ALA A 133 9.04 8.84 2.40
C ALA A 133 8.14 8.62 1.18
N LEU A 134 8.16 7.43 0.57
CA LEU A 134 7.25 7.05 -0.50
C LEU A 134 5.80 7.09 -0.03
N VAL A 135 5.48 6.48 1.12
CA VAL A 135 4.15 6.53 1.71
C VAL A 135 3.74 7.98 2.00
N THR A 136 4.65 8.80 2.51
CA THR A 136 4.40 10.21 2.80
C THR A 136 4.15 11.00 1.52
N LEU A 137 4.98 10.83 0.48
CA LEU A 137 4.81 11.45 -0.83
C LEU A 137 3.49 11.03 -1.47
N LEU A 138 3.12 9.75 -1.42
CA LEU A 138 1.83 9.26 -1.90
C LEU A 138 0.66 9.86 -1.09
N VAL A 139 0.80 9.99 0.23
CA VAL A 139 -0.20 10.64 1.09
C VAL A 139 -0.33 12.13 0.77
N LEU A 140 0.79 12.83 0.59
CA LEU A 140 0.84 14.25 0.24
C LEU A 140 0.30 14.50 -1.16
N ALA A 141 0.70 13.72 -2.16
CA ALA A 141 0.17 13.78 -3.52
C ALA A 141 -1.34 13.52 -3.53
N ALA A 142 -1.82 12.53 -2.77
CA ALA A 142 -3.25 12.25 -2.64
C ALA A 142 -4.01 13.34 -1.85
N ARG A 143 -3.37 14.01 -0.88
CA ARG A 143 -3.95 15.18 -0.18
C ARG A 143 -4.02 16.38 -1.11
N TRP A 144 -2.93 16.71 -1.79
CA TRP A 144 -2.85 17.76 -2.78
C TRP A 144 -3.90 17.56 -3.87
N PHE A 145 -3.99 16.35 -4.44
CA PHE A 145 -4.98 16.03 -5.46
C PHE A 145 -6.41 16.17 -4.93
N ARG A 146 -6.68 15.75 -3.68
CA ARG A 146 -8.00 15.92 -3.06
C ARG A 146 -8.37 17.39 -2.88
N ASP A 147 -7.43 18.19 -2.41
CA ASP A 147 -7.65 19.59 -2.06
C ASP A 147 -7.73 20.45 -3.35
N HIS A 148 -7.08 20.02 -4.43
CA HIS A 148 -7.11 20.68 -5.74
C HIS A 148 -8.13 20.06 -6.70
N ARG A 149 -8.83 18.98 -6.34
CA ARG A 149 -9.76 18.29 -7.25
C ARG A 149 -10.84 19.22 -7.79
N GLU A 150 -11.37 20.11 -6.93
CA GLU A 150 -12.47 21.02 -7.27
C GLU A 150 -11.95 22.18 -8.12
N ALA A 151 -10.73 22.65 -7.87
CA ALA A 151 -10.06 23.63 -8.70
C ALA A 151 -9.68 23.06 -10.09
N ILE A 152 -9.14 21.84 -10.15
CA ILE A 152 -8.83 21.13 -11.40
C ILE A 152 -10.13 20.83 -12.16
N ALA A 153 -11.17 20.37 -11.46
CA ALA A 153 -12.48 20.15 -12.03
C ALA A 153 -13.09 21.47 -12.56
N ALA A 154 -13.03 22.57 -11.82
CA ALA A 154 -13.55 23.86 -12.25
C ALA A 154 -12.78 24.41 -13.47
N ARG A 155 -11.45 24.27 -13.49
CA ARG A 155 -10.60 24.70 -14.62
C ARG A 155 -10.86 23.88 -15.87
N THR A 156 -10.96 22.55 -15.74
CA THR A 156 -11.28 21.66 -16.87
C THR A 156 -12.69 21.87 -17.38
N SER A 157 -13.70 22.07 -16.51
CA SER A 157 -15.07 22.37 -16.95
C SER A 157 -15.20 23.76 -17.57
N ALA A 158 -14.51 24.77 -17.03
CA ALA A 158 -14.50 26.12 -17.60
C ALA A 158 -13.78 26.15 -18.96
N GLY A 159 -12.67 25.42 -19.11
CA GLY A 159 -11.99 25.23 -20.39
C GLY A 159 -12.87 24.52 -21.42
N TRP A 160 -13.53 23.44 -21.01
CA TRP A 160 -14.47 22.72 -21.87
C TRP A 160 -15.67 23.59 -22.26
N GLN A 161 -16.26 24.34 -21.33
CA GLN A 161 -17.37 25.24 -21.65
C GLN A 161 -16.98 26.31 -22.67
N ARG A 162 -15.80 26.92 -22.55
CA ARG A 162 -15.30 27.88 -23.55
C ARG A 162 -15.20 27.27 -24.94
N VAL A 163 -14.67 26.05 -25.05
CA VAL A 163 -14.57 25.32 -26.33
C VAL A 163 -15.97 24.90 -26.82
N ALA A 164 -16.86 24.48 -25.92
CA ALA A 164 -18.20 24.02 -26.25
C ALA A 164 -19.13 25.13 -26.77
N THR A 165 -18.90 26.37 -26.33
CA THR A 165 -19.70 27.55 -26.70
C THR A 165 -19.00 28.50 -27.68
N ASP A 166 -17.80 28.17 -28.18
CA ASP A 166 -17.07 29.04 -29.11
C ASP A 166 -17.85 29.21 -30.44
N PRO A 167 -18.20 30.45 -30.83
CA PRO A 167 -18.91 30.74 -32.08
C PRO A 167 -18.20 30.21 -33.33
N ARG A 168 -16.85 30.12 -33.31
CA ARG A 168 -16.04 29.65 -34.44
C ARG A 168 -16.24 28.16 -34.71
N LEU A 169 -16.56 27.38 -33.67
CA LEU A 169 -16.79 25.95 -33.76
C LEU A 169 -18.25 25.60 -34.09
N ALA A 170 -19.15 26.59 -34.13
CA ALA A 170 -20.57 26.38 -34.41
C ALA A 170 -20.83 25.75 -35.80
N LYS A 171 -20.11 26.21 -36.83
CA LYS A 171 -20.19 25.63 -38.18
C LYS A 171 -19.66 24.20 -38.23
N LEU A 172 -18.57 23.91 -37.52
CA LEU A 172 -17.99 22.57 -37.45
C LEU A 172 -18.90 21.59 -36.69
N ARG A 173 -19.53 22.06 -35.60
CA ARG A 173 -20.52 21.32 -34.81
C ARG A 173 -21.75 20.93 -35.62
N GLN A 174 -22.26 21.84 -36.46
CA GLN A 174 -23.40 21.53 -37.32
C GLN A 174 -23.02 20.59 -38.48
N ARG A 175 -21.83 20.77 -39.06
CA ARG A 175 -21.35 19.95 -40.19
C ARG A 175 -20.97 18.52 -39.80
N HIS A 176 -20.47 18.33 -38.59
CA HIS A 176 -20.07 17.03 -38.06
C HIS A 176 -20.69 16.78 -36.67
N ALA A 177 -22.03 16.86 -36.61
CA ALA A 177 -22.78 16.71 -35.37
C ALA A 177 -22.45 15.42 -34.61
N TRP A 178 -22.30 14.30 -35.32
CA TRP A 178 -21.97 13.00 -34.72
C TRP A 178 -20.59 12.97 -34.02
N LEU A 179 -19.56 13.54 -34.67
CA LEU A 179 -18.21 13.67 -34.11
C LEU A 179 -18.22 14.60 -32.90
N TRP A 180 -19.01 15.66 -32.95
CA TRP A 180 -19.12 16.61 -31.85
C TRP A 180 -19.83 16.00 -30.64
N THR A 181 -20.94 15.29 -30.83
CA THR A 181 -21.61 14.55 -29.75
C THR A 181 -20.72 13.45 -29.18
N PHE A 182 -19.95 12.76 -30.03
CA PHE A 182 -18.98 11.75 -29.60
C PHE A 182 -17.86 12.37 -28.75
N ILE A 183 -17.23 13.46 -29.21
CA ILE A 183 -16.17 14.16 -28.46
C ILE A 183 -16.73 14.79 -27.18
N ALA A 184 -17.93 15.38 -27.23
CA ALA A 184 -18.55 15.97 -26.05
C ALA A 184 -18.94 14.92 -24.99
N GLY A 185 -19.41 13.75 -25.42
CA GLY A 185 -19.68 12.61 -24.54
C GLY A 185 -18.45 12.17 -23.77
N ARG A 186 -17.25 12.25 -24.37
CA ARG A 186 -15.96 11.91 -23.73
C ARG A 186 -15.59 12.79 -22.54
N PHE A 187 -16.12 14.01 -22.47
CA PHE A 187 -15.88 14.96 -21.37
C PHE A 187 -17.09 15.15 -20.45
N ALA A 188 -18.25 14.56 -20.77
CA ALA A 188 -19.46 14.63 -19.97
C ALA A 188 -19.29 13.84 -18.65
N ARG A 189 -19.42 14.53 -17.51
CA ARG A 189 -19.26 13.94 -16.16
C ARG A 189 -20.39 12.98 -15.75
N GLY A 190 -21.51 12.98 -16.48
CA GLY A 190 -22.69 12.16 -16.19
C GLY A 190 -22.68 10.78 -16.85
N GLU A 191 -21.93 10.61 -17.94
CA GLU A 191 -21.80 9.33 -18.65
C GLU A 191 -20.45 8.70 -18.34
N TYR A 192 -20.47 7.65 -17.53
CA TYR A 192 -19.26 6.93 -17.11
C TYR A 192 -18.43 6.37 -18.28
N LEU A 193 -19.04 6.12 -19.44
CA LEU A 193 -18.33 5.70 -20.66
C LEU A 193 -17.49 6.82 -21.29
N GLY A 194 -17.77 8.09 -21.00
CA GLY A 194 -17.06 9.21 -21.60
C GLY A 194 -15.71 9.45 -20.95
N LEU A 195 -15.75 10.00 -19.74
CA LEU A 195 -14.55 10.45 -19.04
C LEU A 195 -13.65 9.29 -18.62
N HIS A 196 -14.20 8.19 -18.10
CA HIS A 196 -13.38 7.06 -17.66
C HIS A 196 -12.70 6.31 -18.82
N LEU A 197 -13.38 6.17 -19.96
CA LEU A 197 -12.77 5.58 -21.16
C LEU A 197 -11.71 6.50 -21.77
N THR A 198 -11.90 7.82 -21.70
CA THR A 198 -10.91 8.80 -22.17
C THR A 198 -9.68 8.79 -21.28
N VAL A 199 -9.86 8.80 -19.96
CA VAL A 199 -8.76 8.68 -19.00
C VAL A 199 -8.06 7.34 -19.16
N GLY A 200 -8.80 6.24 -19.31
CA GLY A 200 -8.26 4.92 -19.59
C GLY A 200 -7.42 4.90 -20.88
N LEU A 201 -7.97 5.42 -21.98
CA LEU A 201 -7.27 5.51 -23.27
C LEU A 201 -6.01 6.37 -23.19
N LEU A 202 -6.08 7.55 -22.58
CA LEU A 202 -4.90 8.42 -22.40
C LEU A 202 -3.84 7.74 -21.53
N THR A 203 -4.26 7.03 -20.48
CA THR A 203 -3.35 6.25 -19.62
C THR A 203 -2.70 5.12 -20.42
N SER A 204 -3.46 4.40 -21.25
CA SER A 204 -2.93 3.36 -22.14
C SER A 204 -1.98 3.93 -23.19
N LEU A 205 -2.28 5.09 -23.79
CA LEU A 205 -1.40 5.75 -24.75
C LEU A 205 -0.09 6.23 -24.10
N ALA A 206 -0.17 6.83 -22.91
CA ALA A 206 1.02 7.24 -22.16
C ALA A 206 1.86 6.03 -21.74
N ALA A 207 1.23 4.94 -21.31
CA ALA A 207 1.91 3.69 -20.97
C ALA A 207 2.53 3.03 -22.20
N LEU A 208 1.85 3.05 -23.35
CA LEU A 208 2.38 2.52 -24.61
C LEU A 208 3.56 3.35 -25.12
N TRP A 209 3.48 4.68 -25.04
CA TRP A 209 4.59 5.57 -25.37
C TRP A 209 5.80 5.32 -24.47
N LEU A 210 5.58 5.21 -23.15
CA LEU A 210 6.62 4.86 -22.19
C LEU A 210 7.24 3.48 -22.48
N PHE A 211 6.40 2.48 -22.75
CA PHE A 211 6.86 1.14 -23.09
C PHE A 211 7.67 1.11 -24.39
N GLY A 212 7.21 1.84 -25.42
CA GLY A 212 7.89 1.98 -26.70
C GLY A 212 9.27 2.61 -26.53
N GLY A 213 9.36 3.74 -25.85
CA GLY A 213 10.64 4.41 -25.60
C GLY A 213 11.62 3.56 -24.79
N ILE A 214 11.15 2.87 -23.75
CA ILE A 214 12.01 1.94 -22.99
C ILE A 214 12.48 0.77 -23.86
N THR A 215 11.60 0.23 -24.70
CA THR A 215 11.93 -0.90 -25.58
C THR A 215 12.93 -0.50 -26.65
N GLU A 216 12.76 0.69 -27.25
CA GLU A 216 13.70 1.29 -28.19
C GLU A 216 15.08 1.45 -27.55
N ASP A 217 15.15 2.05 -26.36
CA ASP A 217 16.41 2.25 -25.64
C ASP A 217 17.10 0.91 -25.30
N VAL A 218 16.32 -0.11 -24.94
CA VAL A 218 16.82 -1.45 -24.61
C VAL A 218 17.35 -2.17 -25.85
N MET A 219 16.69 -2.01 -27.01
CA MET A 219 17.10 -2.62 -28.27
C MET A 219 18.33 -1.95 -28.89
N HIS A 220 18.49 -0.63 -28.74
CA HIS A 220 19.58 0.14 -29.34
C HIS A 220 20.79 0.34 -28.41
N HIS A 221 20.75 -0.21 -27.19
CA HIS A 221 21.79 -0.06 -26.16
C HIS A 221 22.07 1.40 -25.75
N ASP A 222 21.01 2.19 -25.67
CA ASP A 222 21.02 3.63 -25.39
C ASP A 222 21.33 3.97 -23.92
N PRO A 223 21.48 5.26 -23.52
CA PRO A 223 21.91 5.68 -22.18
C PRO A 223 21.10 5.08 -21.01
N LEU A 224 19.85 4.68 -21.24
CA LEU A 224 19.04 3.98 -20.24
C LEU A 224 19.69 2.65 -19.78
N THR A 225 20.42 1.97 -20.66
CA THR A 225 21.16 0.75 -20.31
C THR A 225 22.33 1.03 -19.37
N LEU A 226 22.97 2.21 -19.45
CA LEU A 226 23.98 2.64 -18.48
C LEU A 226 23.35 2.94 -17.12
N PHE A 227 22.15 3.53 -17.11
CA PHE A 227 21.40 3.73 -15.88
C PHE A 227 21.02 2.39 -15.23
N ASP A 228 20.60 1.41 -16.02
CA ASP A 228 20.32 0.05 -15.55
C ASP A 228 21.54 -0.61 -14.91
N LEU A 229 22.71 -0.50 -15.53
CA LEU A 229 23.95 -1.06 -14.97
C LEU A 229 24.35 -0.35 -13.67
N ARG A 230 24.24 0.98 -13.61
CA ARG A 230 24.54 1.75 -12.39
C ARG A 230 23.59 1.41 -11.25
N THR A 231 22.30 1.28 -11.54
CA THR A 231 21.29 0.91 -10.52
C THR A 231 21.49 -0.51 -10.04
N ALA A 232 21.71 -1.47 -10.94
CA ALA A 232 22.02 -2.86 -10.58
C ALA A 232 23.30 -2.95 -9.73
N GLY A 233 24.37 -2.25 -10.11
CA GLY A 233 25.62 -2.19 -9.33
C GLY A 233 25.44 -1.54 -7.96
N TRP A 234 24.60 -0.49 -7.86
CA TRP A 234 24.26 0.13 -6.58
C TRP A 234 23.50 -0.85 -5.67
N PHE A 235 22.49 -1.55 -6.17
CA PHE A 235 21.78 -2.57 -5.40
C PHE A 235 22.71 -3.70 -4.95
N HIS A 236 23.55 -4.21 -5.86
CA HIS A 236 24.49 -5.28 -5.55
C HIS A 236 25.48 -4.88 -4.44
N SER A 237 26.09 -3.68 -4.55
CA SER A 237 27.05 -3.17 -3.55
C SER A 237 26.42 -2.85 -2.19
N HIS A 238 25.11 -2.60 -2.15
CA HIS A 238 24.36 -2.30 -0.93
C HIS A 238 23.49 -3.47 -0.45
N ALA A 239 23.58 -4.62 -1.12
CA ALA A 239 22.80 -5.80 -0.81
C ALA A 239 23.19 -6.35 0.57
N THR A 240 22.20 -6.88 1.28
CA THR A 240 22.39 -7.45 2.61
C THR A 240 21.56 -8.73 2.76
N PRO A 241 22.02 -9.72 3.53
CA PRO A 241 21.25 -10.92 3.88
C PRO A 241 19.80 -10.66 4.29
N LEU A 242 19.55 -9.73 5.23
CA LEU A 242 18.19 -9.35 5.62
C LEU A 242 17.40 -8.75 4.46
N GLY A 243 18.03 -7.88 3.68
CA GLY A 243 17.41 -7.31 2.47
C GLY A 243 17.05 -8.39 1.46
N TYR A 244 17.89 -9.42 1.27
CA TYR A 244 17.60 -10.57 0.43
C TYR A 244 16.41 -11.37 0.95
N HIS A 245 16.28 -11.60 2.27
CA HIS A 245 15.12 -12.27 2.85
C HIS A 245 13.82 -11.46 2.69
N ILE A 246 13.86 -10.14 2.91
CA ILE A 246 12.70 -9.27 2.71
C ILE A 246 12.32 -9.23 1.22
N ALA A 247 13.30 -9.07 0.34
CA ALA A 247 13.06 -9.01 -1.10
C ALA A 247 12.57 -10.36 -1.64
N SER A 248 13.09 -11.50 -1.17
CA SER A 248 12.63 -12.82 -1.59
C SER A 248 11.22 -13.13 -1.11
N THR A 249 10.87 -12.76 0.13
CA THR A 249 9.50 -12.93 0.65
C THR A 249 8.49 -12.03 -0.07
N LEU A 250 8.84 -10.77 -0.34
CA LEU A 250 8.00 -9.88 -1.16
C LEU A 250 7.87 -10.42 -2.60
N SER A 251 8.97 -10.88 -3.19
CA SER A 251 8.95 -11.44 -4.53
C SER A 251 8.15 -12.74 -4.62
N LEU A 252 8.04 -13.52 -3.54
CA LEU A 252 7.24 -14.75 -3.50
C LEU A 252 5.75 -14.44 -3.72
N VAL A 253 5.26 -13.31 -3.19
CA VAL A 253 3.87 -12.86 -3.36
C VAL A 253 3.57 -12.60 -4.84
N GLY A 254 4.53 -12.05 -5.59
CA GLY A 254 4.43 -11.82 -7.03
C GLY A 254 4.89 -12.99 -7.91
N SER A 255 5.16 -14.15 -7.33
CA SER A 255 5.64 -15.31 -8.09
C SER A 255 4.55 -15.89 -9.00
N PRO A 256 4.91 -16.57 -10.11
CA PRO A 256 3.93 -17.21 -10.98
C PRO A 256 3.01 -18.19 -10.25
N VAL A 257 3.53 -18.92 -9.27
CA VAL A 257 2.76 -19.86 -8.45
C VAL A 257 1.76 -19.13 -7.56
N ALA A 258 2.19 -18.08 -6.84
CA ALA A 258 1.29 -17.28 -6.01
C ALA A 258 0.21 -16.59 -6.84
N MET A 259 0.58 -16.06 -8.00
CA MET A 259 -0.33 -15.43 -8.95
C MET A 259 -1.34 -16.43 -9.54
N ALA A 260 -0.90 -17.65 -9.90
CA ALA A 260 -1.80 -18.70 -10.36
C ALA A 260 -2.77 -19.15 -9.26
N ALA A 261 -2.29 -19.31 -8.03
CA ALA A 261 -3.15 -19.64 -6.89
C ALA A 261 -4.21 -18.54 -6.65
N LEU A 262 -3.80 -17.27 -6.70
CA LEU A 262 -4.73 -16.13 -6.62
C LEU A 262 -5.74 -16.13 -7.78
N ALA A 263 -5.27 -16.37 -9.00
CA ALA A 263 -6.11 -16.42 -10.20
C ALA A 263 -7.21 -17.47 -10.06
N VAL A 264 -6.85 -18.69 -9.64
CA VAL A 264 -7.79 -19.80 -9.44
C VAL A 264 -8.75 -19.52 -8.29
N ALA A 265 -8.24 -19.07 -7.14
CA ALA A 265 -9.08 -18.81 -5.97
C ALA A 265 -10.18 -17.78 -6.25
N ILE A 266 -9.83 -16.65 -6.89
CA ILE A 266 -10.79 -15.61 -7.24
C ILE A 266 -11.70 -16.05 -8.39
N ALA A 267 -11.18 -16.80 -9.38
CA ALA A 267 -12.01 -17.35 -10.45
C ALA A 267 -13.11 -18.28 -9.90
N LEU A 268 -12.78 -19.16 -8.95
CA LEU A 268 -13.75 -20.03 -8.28
C LEU A 268 -14.79 -19.23 -7.49
N LEU A 269 -14.37 -18.17 -6.79
CA LEU A 269 -15.28 -17.27 -6.08
C LEU A 269 -16.27 -16.57 -7.04
N LEU A 270 -15.75 -16.04 -8.15
CA LEU A 270 -16.56 -15.36 -9.18
C LEU A 270 -17.52 -16.34 -9.89
N ALA A 271 -17.06 -17.55 -10.20
CA ALA A 271 -17.88 -18.62 -10.78
C ALA A 271 -19.00 -19.05 -9.83
N ARG A 272 -18.69 -19.25 -8.54
CA ARG A 272 -19.68 -19.57 -7.50
C ARG A 272 -20.74 -18.48 -7.37
N ARG A 273 -20.34 -17.22 -7.53
CA ARG A 273 -21.26 -16.06 -7.51
C ARG A 273 -21.97 -15.82 -8.84
N ARG A 274 -21.68 -16.60 -9.89
CA ARG A 274 -22.23 -16.46 -11.26
C ARG A 274 -21.92 -15.10 -11.92
N TRP A 275 -20.80 -14.47 -11.54
CA TRP A 275 -20.37 -13.17 -12.08
C TRP A 275 -19.58 -13.35 -13.38
N TRP A 276 -20.22 -13.92 -14.39
CA TRP A 276 -19.56 -14.42 -15.61
C TRP A 276 -18.80 -13.36 -16.40
N ILE A 277 -19.28 -12.12 -16.47
CA ILE A 277 -18.60 -11.03 -17.18
C ILE A 277 -17.30 -10.65 -16.47
N ILE A 278 -17.34 -10.49 -15.14
CA ILE A 278 -16.16 -10.17 -14.33
C ILE A 278 -15.18 -11.36 -14.34
N LEU A 279 -15.69 -12.60 -14.30
CA LEU A 279 -14.87 -13.81 -14.46
C LEU A 279 -14.17 -13.86 -15.81
N ALA A 280 -14.87 -13.54 -16.91
CA ALA A 280 -14.27 -13.49 -18.24
C ALA A 280 -13.16 -12.43 -18.31
N GLY A 281 -13.39 -11.24 -17.75
CA GLY A 281 -12.36 -10.20 -17.63
C GLY A 281 -11.18 -10.62 -16.76
N TRP A 282 -11.43 -11.30 -15.65
CA TRP A 282 -10.41 -11.85 -14.76
C TRP A 282 -9.54 -12.90 -15.46
N ALA A 283 -10.17 -13.84 -16.16
CA ALA A 283 -9.49 -14.85 -16.95
C ALA A 283 -8.67 -14.22 -18.08
N ALA A 284 -9.24 -13.25 -18.80
CA ALA A 284 -8.54 -12.50 -19.84
C ALA A 284 -7.33 -11.73 -19.28
N ALA A 285 -7.46 -11.14 -18.10
CA ALA A 285 -6.37 -10.42 -17.44
C ALA A 285 -5.15 -11.34 -17.21
N PHE A 286 -5.34 -12.49 -16.57
CA PHE A 286 -4.24 -13.44 -16.31
C PHE A 286 -3.71 -14.12 -17.56
N ALA A 287 -4.59 -14.63 -18.43
CA ALA A 287 -4.18 -15.32 -19.65
C ALA A 287 -3.42 -14.37 -20.58
N GLY A 288 -3.97 -13.18 -20.83
CA GLY A 288 -3.33 -12.19 -21.69
C GLY A 288 -2.04 -11.64 -21.12
N ALA A 289 -1.94 -11.43 -19.80
CA ALA A 289 -0.68 -11.02 -19.19
C ALA A 289 0.42 -12.07 -19.35
N GLY A 290 0.09 -13.36 -19.22
CA GLY A 290 1.02 -14.47 -19.44
C GLY A 290 1.48 -14.56 -20.91
N VAL A 291 0.54 -14.47 -21.85
CA VAL A 291 0.84 -14.46 -23.30
C VAL A 291 1.71 -13.26 -23.66
N LEU A 292 1.38 -12.07 -23.15
CA LEU A 292 2.11 -10.84 -23.46
C LEU A 292 3.52 -10.84 -22.84
N ASP A 293 3.70 -11.31 -21.59
CA ASP A 293 5.03 -11.49 -21.00
C ASP A 293 5.89 -12.46 -21.82
N TRP A 294 5.32 -13.61 -22.21
CA TRP A 294 6.00 -14.60 -23.03
C TRP A 294 6.39 -14.04 -24.41
N ALA A 295 5.44 -13.42 -25.11
CA ALA A 295 5.64 -12.86 -26.44
C ALA A 295 6.71 -11.75 -26.44
N LEU A 296 6.66 -10.83 -25.48
CA LEU A 296 7.63 -9.75 -25.39
C LEU A 296 9.05 -10.28 -25.09
N LYS A 297 9.17 -11.31 -24.24
CA LYS A 297 10.47 -11.93 -23.93
C LYS A 297 11.11 -12.58 -25.14
N ILE A 298 10.36 -13.30 -25.96
CA ILE A 298 10.90 -13.98 -27.14
C ILE A 298 11.26 -13.02 -28.28
N VAL A 299 10.63 -11.84 -28.32
CA VAL A 299 10.92 -10.80 -29.31
C VAL A 299 12.14 -9.97 -28.89
N ILE A 300 12.19 -9.53 -27.63
CA ILE A 300 13.20 -8.57 -27.16
C ILE A 300 14.50 -9.26 -26.73
N ARG A 301 14.40 -10.50 -26.23
CA ARG A 301 15.54 -11.39 -25.91
C ARG A 301 16.65 -10.74 -25.09
N ARG A 302 16.29 -9.86 -24.16
CA ARG A 302 17.27 -9.15 -23.33
C ARG A 302 17.93 -10.09 -22.31
N ALA A 303 19.26 -10.04 -22.23
CA ALA A 303 20.04 -10.74 -21.20
C ALA A 303 19.76 -10.19 -19.79
N ARG A 304 19.90 -11.04 -18.76
CA ARG A 304 19.72 -10.69 -17.35
C ARG A 304 20.99 -10.06 -16.73
N PRO A 305 20.88 -9.41 -15.56
CA PRO A 305 22.05 -9.01 -14.78
C PRO A 305 22.90 -10.21 -14.37
N THR A 306 24.21 -9.98 -14.21
CA THR A 306 25.16 -11.01 -13.76
C THR A 306 24.80 -11.49 -12.34
N GLY A 307 24.81 -12.82 -12.12
CA GLY A 307 24.45 -13.43 -10.84
C GLY A 307 22.94 -13.67 -10.62
N ALA A 308 22.08 -13.34 -11.60
CA ALA A 308 20.64 -13.59 -11.51
C ALA A 308 20.27 -15.09 -11.40
N GLU A 309 21.13 -15.97 -11.90
CA GLU A 309 20.94 -17.43 -11.88
C GLU A 309 20.76 -18.01 -10.47
N ALA A 310 21.38 -17.39 -9.45
CA ALA A 310 21.27 -17.83 -8.06
C ALA A 310 19.84 -17.76 -7.49
N PHE A 311 18.95 -16.98 -8.13
CA PHE A 311 17.58 -16.75 -7.68
C PHE A 311 16.52 -17.20 -8.68
N LEU A 312 16.94 -17.85 -9.78
CA LEU A 312 16.06 -18.30 -10.85
C LEU A 312 16.16 -19.82 -11.01
N HIS A 313 15.09 -20.42 -11.52
CA HIS A 313 15.08 -21.82 -11.91
C HIS A 313 14.96 -21.85 -13.44
N GLY A 314 16.12 -21.91 -14.12
CA GLY A 314 16.23 -21.98 -15.58
C GLY A 314 16.60 -20.66 -16.27
N GLU A 315 17.04 -20.77 -17.53
CA GLU A 315 17.37 -19.62 -18.38
C GLU A 315 16.09 -18.96 -18.90
N SER A 316 15.94 -17.66 -18.66
CA SER A 316 14.82 -16.87 -19.20
C SER A 316 15.25 -15.43 -19.44
N PHE A 317 14.65 -14.77 -20.43
CA PHE A 317 14.95 -13.37 -20.75
C PHE A 317 14.50 -12.40 -19.66
N SER A 318 15.20 -11.27 -19.58
CA SER A 318 14.99 -10.26 -18.53
C SER A 318 13.81 -9.33 -18.80
N PHE A 319 13.60 -8.95 -20.07
CA PHE A 319 12.64 -7.91 -20.44
C PHE A 319 11.38 -8.50 -21.09
N PRO A 320 10.16 -8.09 -20.65
CA PRO A 320 9.87 -7.33 -19.43
C PRO A 320 9.94 -8.20 -18.17
N SER A 321 9.86 -7.56 -17.00
CA SER A 321 9.75 -8.29 -15.73
C SER A 321 8.35 -8.86 -15.51
N GLY A 322 8.20 -10.18 -15.67
CA GLY A 322 6.93 -10.88 -15.43
C GLY A 322 6.39 -10.78 -14.00
N HIS A 323 7.23 -10.63 -12.98
CA HIS A 323 6.77 -10.36 -11.60
C HIS A 323 6.12 -8.98 -11.49
N ALA A 324 6.73 -7.96 -12.10
CA ALA A 324 6.21 -6.59 -12.09
C ALA A 324 4.89 -6.49 -12.88
N MET A 325 4.89 -7.02 -14.10
CA MET A 325 3.73 -7.03 -14.98
C MET A 325 2.58 -7.87 -14.41
N GLY A 326 2.86 -9.09 -13.98
CA GLY A 326 1.88 -10.00 -13.40
C GLY A 326 1.27 -9.46 -12.10
N SER A 327 2.09 -8.84 -11.24
CA SER A 327 1.58 -8.20 -10.02
C SER A 327 0.70 -6.99 -10.32
N LEU A 328 1.07 -6.15 -11.29
CA LEU A 328 0.27 -5.00 -11.68
C LEU A 328 -1.10 -5.44 -12.22
N VAL A 329 -1.13 -6.39 -13.15
CA VAL A 329 -2.37 -6.91 -13.73
C VAL A 329 -3.19 -7.66 -12.68
N GLY A 330 -2.56 -8.59 -11.95
CA GLY A 330 -3.23 -9.45 -10.98
C GLY A 330 -3.80 -8.68 -9.78
N PHE A 331 -2.97 -7.90 -9.08
CA PHE A 331 -3.44 -7.11 -7.94
C PHE A 331 -4.26 -5.89 -8.35
N GLY A 332 -4.01 -5.32 -9.53
CA GLY A 332 -4.86 -4.27 -10.10
C GLY A 332 -6.27 -4.77 -10.42
N MET A 333 -6.37 -5.94 -11.04
CA MET A 333 -7.67 -6.58 -11.30
C MET A 333 -8.33 -7.05 -9.99
N LEU A 334 -7.54 -7.48 -8.99
CA LEU A 334 -8.08 -7.85 -7.68
C LEU A 334 -8.69 -6.63 -6.98
N ALA A 335 -8.00 -5.49 -7.02
CA ALA A 335 -8.53 -4.23 -6.50
C ALA A 335 -9.85 -3.87 -7.20
N TYR A 336 -9.93 -4.03 -8.52
CA TYR A 336 -11.18 -3.86 -9.27
C TYR A 336 -12.30 -4.78 -8.76
N VAL A 337 -12.04 -6.09 -8.64
CA VAL A 337 -13.03 -7.07 -8.15
C VAL A 337 -13.49 -6.75 -6.72
N VAL A 338 -12.57 -6.38 -5.83
CA VAL A 338 -12.89 -6.00 -4.43
C VAL A 338 -13.81 -4.78 -4.40
N LEU A 339 -13.53 -3.78 -5.23
CA LEU A 339 -14.35 -2.56 -5.32
C LEU A 339 -15.70 -2.80 -6.01
N ALA A 340 -15.78 -3.75 -6.93
CA ALA A 340 -17.04 -4.21 -7.50
C ALA A 340 -17.88 -5.00 -6.48
N TYR A 341 -17.23 -5.72 -5.57
CA TYR A 341 -17.90 -6.55 -4.56
C TYR A 341 -18.41 -5.75 -3.37
N TRP A 342 -17.66 -4.75 -2.91
CA TRP A 342 -18.00 -3.96 -1.73
C TRP A 342 -18.45 -2.55 -2.14
N PRO A 343 -19.70 -2.12 -1.86
CA PRO A 343 -20.12 -0.74 -2.10
C PRO A 343 -19.25 0.20 -1.26
N ALA A 344 -18.23 0.76 -1.91
CA ALA A 344 -17.11 1.37 -1.25
C ALA A 344 -17.33 2.87 -1.05
N THR A 345 -17.30 3.32 0.20
CA THR A 345 -17.11 4.76 0.49
C THR A 345 -15.81 5.24 -0.18
N ARG A 346 -15.72 6.53 -0.54
CA ARG A 346 -14.50 7.14 -1.11
C ARG A 346 -13.21 6.81 -0.35
N ARG A 347 -13.28 6.62 0.97
CA ARG A 347 -12.15 6.18 1.82
C ARG A 347 -11.70 4.75 1.50
N HIS A 348 -12.64 3.82 1.37
CA HIS A 348 -12.38 2.42 1.05
C HIS A 348 -11.71 2.28 -0.33
N VAL A 349 -12.25 2.97 -1.35
CA VAL A 349 -11.65 3.01 -2.70
C VAL A 349 -10.18 3.44 -2.63
N ARG A 350 -9.91 4.54 -1.93
CA ARG A 350 -8.55 5.05 -1.77
C ARG A 350 -7.64 4.05 -1.07
N THR A 351 -8.09 3.43 0.02
CA THR A 351 -7.27 2.48 0.77
C THR A 351 -6.90 1.26 -0.08
N VAL A 352 -7.87 0.69 -0.80
CA VAL A 352 -7.63 -0.49 -1.66
C VAL A 352 -6.64 -0.16 -2.78
N VAL A 353 -6.84 0.96 -3.47
CA VAL A 353 -5.94 1.37 -4.58
C VAL A 353 -4.53 1.66 -4.07
N VAL A 354 -4.39 2.37 -2.95
CA VAL A 354 -3.06 2.67 -2.37
C VAL A 354 -2.38 1.39 -1.89
N ALA A 355 -3.11 0.48 -1.23
CA ALA A 355 -2.55 -0.79 -0.77
C ALA A 355 -2.06 -1.65 -1.94
N ALA A 356 -2.87 -1.76 -3.01
CA ALA A 356 -2.47 -2.46 -4.22
C ALA A 356 -1.22 -1.83 -4.85
N ALA A 357 -1.20 -0.50 -5.03
CA ALA A 357 -0.07 0.20 -5.60
C ALA A 357 1.22 0.01 -4.78
N VAL A 358 1.15 0.12 -3.46
CA VAL A 358 2.31 -0.10 -2.57
C VAL A 358 2.82 -1.53 -2.71
N LEU A 359 1.93 -2.53 -2.71
CA LEU A 359 2.32 -3.93 -2.88
C LEU A 359 2.98 -4.18 -4.23
N ILE A 360 2.39 -3.69 -5.32
CA ILE A 360 2.91 -3.83 -6.68
C ILE A 360 4.33 -3.22 -6.75
N LEU A 361 4.48 -1.97 -6.29
CA LEU A 361 5.77 -1.28 -6.29
C LEU A 361 6.82 -2.01 -5.45
N ALA A 362 6.44 -2.52 -4.27
CA ALA A 362 7.31 -3.31 -3.41
C ALA A 362 7.79 -4.60 -4.11
N ILE A 363 6.91 -5.26 -4.87
CA ILE A 363 7.29 -6.46 -5.65
C ILE A 363 8.28 -6.08 -6.75
N GLY A 364 8.05 -5.04 -7.56
CA GLY A 364 9.04 -4.65 -8.58
C GLY A 364 10.37 -4.22 -7.98
N LEU A 365 10.35 -3.46 -6.88
CA LEU A 365 11.58 -3.07 -6.17
C LEU A 365 12.35 -4.29 -5.65
N SER A 366 11.64 -5.32 -5.17
CA SER A 366 12.28 -6.56 -4.74
C SER A 366 13.05 -7.23 -5.89
N ARG A 367 12.56 -7.16 -7.14
CA ARG A 367 13.24 -7.74 -8.32
C ARG A 367 14.52 -6.98 -8.68
N LEU A 368 14.56 -5.67 -8.46
CA LEU A 368 15.78 -4.87 -8.60
C LEU A 368 16.79 -5.22 -7.50
N TYR A 369 16.32 -5.31 -6.25
CA TYR A 369 17.17 -5.62 -5.10
C TYR A 369 17.78 -7.02 -5.18
N LEU A 370 17.02 -8.01 -5.63
CA LEU A 370 17.50 -9.38 -5.87
C LEU A 370 18.50 -9.47 -7.04
N GLY A 371 18.67 -8.41 -7.84
CA GLY A 371 19.58 -8.39 -8.98
C GLY A 371 19.16 -9.28 -10.14
N VAL A 372 17.86 -9.59 -10.25
CA VAL A 372 17.32 -10.51 -11.27
C VAL A 372 16.73 -9.78 -12.48
N HIS A 373 16.49 -8.47 -12.35
CA HIS A 373 15.97 -7.60 -13.40
C HIS A 373 16.59 -6.20 -13.29
N TYR A 374 16.71 -5.54 -14.43
CA TYR A 374 17.08 -4.13 -14.53
C TYR A 374 15.89 -3.21 -14.23
N PHE A 375 16.18 -1.92 -13.98
CA PHE A 375 15.16 -0.91 -13.70
C PHE A 375 14.16 -0.81 -14.86
N SER A 376 14.66 -0.72 -16.08
CA SER A 376 13.83 -0.67 -17.29
C SER A 376 12.99 -1.95 -17.51
N ASP A 377 13.45 -3.14 -17.09
CA ASP A 377 12.62 -4.36 -17.17
C ASP A 377 11.37 -4.27 -16.29
N VAL A 378 11.52 -3.69 -15.10
CA VAL A 378 10.42 -3.51 -14.13
C VAL A 378 9.46 -2.42 -14.62
N VAL A 379 9.98 -1.27 -15.06
CA VAL A 379 9.15 -0.17 -15.57
C VAL A 379 8.46 -0.57 -16.87
N GLY A 380 9.15 -1.26 -17.79
CA GLY A 380 8.57 -1.81 -19.01
C GLY A 380 7.47 -2.84 -18.72
N GLY A 381 7.68 -3.71 -17.72
CA GLY A 381 6.65 -4.62 -17.24
C GLY A 381 5.41 -3.91 -16.68
N TYR A 382 5.61 -2.83 -15.93
CA TYR A 382 4.48 -2.01 -15.47
C TYR A 382 3.77 -1.29 -16.62
N ALA A 383 4.51 -0.73 -17.56
CA ALA A 383 3.92 -0.02 -18.70
C ALA A 383 3.05 -0.97 -19.55
N ALA A 384 3.58 -2.13 -19.95
CA ALA A 384 2.84 -3.15 -20.68
C ALA A 384 1.64 -3.70 -19.86
N GLY A 385 1.85 -3.98 -18.58
CA GLY A 385 0.80 -4.44 -17.68
C GLY A 385 -0.33 -3.41 -17.49
N LEU A 386 -0.01 -2.11 -17.47
CA LEU A 386 -0.99 -1.04 -17.33
C LEU A 386 -1.88 -0.93 -18.56
N VAL A 387 -1.29 -1.02 -19.76
CA VAL A 387 -2.04 -1.07 -21.03
C VAL A 387 -3.03 -2.23 -21.01
N TRP A 388 -2.55 -3.43 -20.65
CA TRP A 388 -3.39 -4.63 -20.63
C TRP A 388 -4.49 -4.57 -19.56
N LEU A 389 -4.15 -4.16 -18.34
CA LEU A 389 -5.11 -4.00 -17.24
C LEU A 389 -6.21 -2.99 -17.61
N ALA A 390 -5.84 -1.84 -18.19
CA ALA A 390 -6.80 -0.83 -18.62
C ALA A 390 -7.76 -1.38 -19.69
N ALA A 391 -7.26 -2.19 -20.63
CA ALA A 391 -8.08 -2.85 -21.63
C ALA A 391 -9.06 -3.85 -21.00
N CYS A 392 -8.60 -4.69 -20.06
CA CYS A 392 -9.46 -5.66 -19.37
C CYS A 392 -10.56 -4.97 -18.55
N VAL A 393 -10.20 -3.97 -17.73
CA VAL A 393 -11.18 -3.24 -16.90
C VAL A 393 -12.19 -2.50 -17.78
N SER A 394 -11.73 -1.83 -18.84
CA SER A 394 -12.62 -1.14 -19.78
C SER A 394 -13.56 -2.13 -20.49
N GLY A 395 -13.05 -3.29 -20.92
CA GLY A 395 -13.85 -4.33 -21.55
C GLY A 395 -14.94 -4.88 -20.63
N VAL A 396 -14.61 -5.13 -19.36
CA VAL A 396 -15.59 -5.57 -18.35
C VAL A 396 -16.67 -4.51 -18.13
N GLU A 397 -16.28 -3.25 -17.95
CA GLU A 397 -17.23 -2.14 -17.72
C GLU A 397 -18.17 -1.92 -18.91
N VAL A 398 -17.66 -2.01 -20.14
CA VAL A 398 -18.48 -1.94 -21.36
C VAL A 398 -19.48 -3.09 -21.40
N ALA A 399 -19.02 -4.33 -21.15
CA ALA A 399 -19.87 -5.52 -21.18
C ALA A 399 -20.94 -5.53 -20.09
N LEU A 400 -20.61 -5.08 -18.87
CA LEU A 400 -21.57 -4.95 -17.78
C LEU A 400 -22.70 -3.96 -18.13
N ARG A 401 -22.36 -2.85 -18.80
CA ARG A 401 -23.33 -1.82 -19.20
C ARG A 401 -24.25 -2.24 -20.33
N GLN A 402 -23.71 -2.95 -21.32
CA GLN A 402 -24.51 -3.53 -22.40
C GLN A 402 -25.54 -4.55 -21.89
N ARG A 403 -25.30 -5.18 -20.73
CA ARG A 403 -26.30 -6.04 -20.08
C ARG A 403 -27.32 -5.27 -19.24
N SER A 404 -26.95 -4.15 -18.63
CA SER A 404 -27.88 -3.34 -17.84
C SER A 404 -28.87 -2.56 -18.70
N LEU A 405 -28.51 -2.26 -19.95
CA LEU A 405 -29.41 -1.70 -20.94
C LEU A 405 -29.93 -2.88 -21.78
N SER A 406 -31.20 -3.29 -21.61
CA SER A 406 -31.76 -4.27 -22.55
C SER A 406 -31.74 -3.68 -23.98
N PRO A 407 -31.62 -4.48 -25.05
CA PRO A 407 -31.61 -3.98 -26.44
C PRO A 407 -32.81 -3.05 -26.73
N TRP A 408 -33.95 -3.35 -26.11
CA TRP A 408 -35.18 -2.57 -26.19
C TRP A 408 -35.12 -1.24 -25.44
N GLN A 409 -34.32 -1.13 -24.38
CA GLN A 409 -34.11 0.12 -23.63
C GLN A 409 -33.13 1.06 -24.32
N VAL A 410 -32.13 0.54 -25.02
CA VAL A 410 -31.21 1.34 -25.85
C VAL A 410 -31.98 1.98 -27.00
N GLU A 411 -32.85 1.23 -27.66
CA GLU A 411 -33.70 1.76 -28.73
C GLU A 411 -34.71 2.79 -28.18
N ALA A 412 -35.30 2.54 -27.00
CA ALA A 412 -36.15 3.52 -26.33
C ALA A 412 -35.41 4.79 -25.89
N GLU A 413 -34.15 4.72 -25.41
CA GLU A 413 -33.34 5.90 -25.07
C GLU A 413 -32.86 6.66 -26.31
N ILE A 414 -32.52 5.96 -27.39
CA ILE A 414 -32.16 6.58 -28.67
C ILE A 414 -33.39 7.28 -29.29
N VAL A 415 -34.56 6.65 -29.26
CA VAL A 415 -35.82 7.27 -29.74
C VAL A 415 -36.25 8.41 -28.82
N ALA A 416 -36.11 8.28 -27.49
CA ALA A 416 -36.45 9.33 -26.53
C ALA A 416 -35.46 10.51 -26.52
N SER A 417 -34.22 10.31 -26.96
CA SER A 417 -33.23 11.38 -27.15
C SER A 417 -33.39 12.07 -28.51
N ALA A 418 -33.83 11.33 -29.54
CA ALA A 418 -34.21 11.88 -30.84
C ALA A 418 -35.52 12.73 -30.77
N ASN A 419 -36.47 12.35 -29.91
CA ASN A 419 -37.70 13.11 -29.68
C ASN A 419 -37.54 14.29 -28.70
N ARG A 420 -36.43 14.37 -27.95
CA ARG A 420 -36.10 15.55 -27.13
C ARG A 420 -35.35 16.64 -27.89
N THR A 421 -34.93 16.33 -29.12
CA THR A 421 -34.24 17.26 -30.03
C THR A 421 -35.13 17.75 -31.18
N ARG A 422 -36.41 17.37 -31.19
CA ARG A 422 -37.51 18.03 -31.91
C ARG A 422 -38.36 18.80 -30.92
#